data_AF-A0AAF0DMB5-F1
#
_entry.id   AF-A0AAF0DMB5-F1
#
_cell.length_a   1.000
_cell.length_b   1.000
_cell.length_c   1.000
_cell.angle_alpha   90.00
_cell.angle_beta   90.00
_cell.angle_gamma   90.00
#
_symmetry.space_group_name_H-M   'P 1'
#
loop_
_entity.id
_entity.type
_entity.pdbx_description
1 polymer ?
#
loop_
_entity_poly.entity_id
_entity_poly.type
_entity_poly.pdbx_seq_one_letter_code
_entity_poly.pdbx_strand_id
1 'polypeptide(L)'
;MFQDQTLGCLPQHSGPNAALAPTELEIPPREISALPQTTGSSNEGHYSRISSPSDRPWLPLRNIINAPAENSAEYILNTLRLASSQEFHHYSRGIPADLALLTKGIVNYFTQSSVPITSSVEFVKTLLATSNMPYWHLSSRQCILDFAKQFLQLQGEITYRRSILMRLKGDVKVSKDTIATFLSSLNIGPDGWARCEDLTALYLSQATNHLYHFNFVEAHEEVRKITNLPGRQEHLLWDQVLCIGRIMRGEGRFDEAKTCFEICLRTPGLRDSKRFLVQSALADLYCELDYQAGNQSSYLSQAKEIVEPEIERLRLSSGRHLKGYRRLLLSIVEVKIRQGYYQDADILTRELIAIYGKLREPDIVDQLGHVRARIALARLSPTPEDALERWKDVLGWNRFYNPLEEEVFTCSVVYLFLCITWYKLGDIDKSMDSFHDAMRVMESKQCQFLIPGIGTYLFRDVCDQIKSTIWWLVTSNVFPENVITE
;
A
#
# COMPACT_ATOMS: atom_id res chain seq x y z
N MET A 1 45.37 18.71 -19.94
CA MET A 1 44.00 19.28 -19.91
C MET A 1 43.07 18.16 -19.50
N PHE A 2 42.53 17.98 -18.29
CA PHE A 2 42.42 18.68 -17.00
C PHE A 2 42.44 17.53 -15.96
N GLN A 3 43.43 17.40 -15.07
CA GLN A 3 43.49 17.86 -13.67
C GLN A 3 42.26 17.60 -12.78
N ASP A 4 42.45 16.61 -11.91
CA ASP A 4 41.80 16.37 -10.61
C ASP A 4 41.82 17.61 -9.70
N GLN A 5 40.64 17.97 -9.17
CA GLN A 5 40.50 18.68 -7.90
C GLN A 5 39.14 18.34 -7.25
N THR A 6 39.14 17.61 -6.14
CA THR A 6 38.07 17.71 -5.13
C THR A 6 38.68 17.82 -3.75
N LEU A 7 38.68 19.05 -3.24
CA LEU A 7 38.93 19.43 -1.85
C LEU A 7 37.63 19.28 -1.06
N GLY A 8 37.76 18.75 0.16
CA GLY A 8 36.64 18.50 1.06
C GLY A 8 36.10 19.74 1.78
N CYS A 9 34.91 19.56 2.37
CA CYS A 9 34.43 20.31 3.53
C CYS A 9 33.52 19.40 4.36
N LEU A 10 33.87 19.21 5.64
CA LEU A 10 32.94 18.85 6.72
C LEU A 10 31.94 19.99 6.94
N PRO A 11 30.77 19.71 7.54
CA PRO A 11 30.54 20.34 8.84
C PRO A 11 29.88 19.47 9.91
N GLN A 12 30.14 19.90 11.14
CA GLN A 12 29.70 19.39 12.43
C GLN A 12 28.22 19.68 12.75
N HIS A 13 27.71 18.90 13.70
CA HIS A 13 26.39 18.91 14.35
C HIS A 13 25.78 20.27 14.72
N SER A 14 24.45 20.37 14.55
CA SER A 14 23.50 20.79 15.61
C SER A 14 22.06 20.56 15.14
N GLY A 15 21.25 19.88 15.97
CA GLY A 15 19.78 19.80 15.81
C GLY A 15 19.10 21.14 16.15
N PRO A 16 17.76 21.28 16.06
CA PRO A 16 16.80 20.32 16.66
C PRO A 16 15.52 20.00 15.84
N ASN A 17 14.89 18.88 16.22
CA ASN A 17 13.47 18.52 16.13
C ASN A 17 12.68 18.92 14.85
N ALA A 18 12.56 17.97 13.92
CA ALA A 18 11.50 17.97 12.91
C ALA A 18 10.54 16.80 13.17
N ALA A 19 9.27 17.13 13.37
CA ALA A 19 8.19 16.17 13.49
C ALA A 19 8.02 15.39 12.17
N LEU A 20 8.04 14.07 12.29
CA LEU A 20 7.92 13.13 11.18
C LEU A 20 6.46 13.08 10.69
N ALA A 21 6.21 13.47 9.44
CA ALA A 21 4.96 13.16 8.77
C ALA A 21 4.83 11.62 8.58
N PRO A 22 3.68 10.99 8.87
CA PRO A 22 3.49 9.56 8.75
C PRO A 22 3.20 9.18 7.30
N THR A 23 4.20 8.56 6.68
CA THR A 23 4.03 7.77 5.46
C THR A 23 3.60 6.36 5.85
N GLU A 24 2.49 5.89 5.25
CA GLU A 24 1.85 4.58 5.41
C GLU A 24 1.86 4.02 6.84
N LEU A 25 0.83 4.39 7.60
CA LEU A 25 0.54 3.86 8.94
C LEU A 25 0.37 2.33 8.89
N GLU A 26 1.40 1.59 9.29
CA GLU A 26 1.24 0.30 9.95
C GLU A 26 0.86 0.58 11.42
N ILE A 27 -0.38 0.25 11.81
CA ILE A 27 -0.82 0.30 13.21
C ILE A 27 -0.33 -1.00 13.88
N PRO A 28 0.58 -0.96 14.88
CA PRO A 28 1.05 -2.17 15.54
C PRO A 28 -0.03 -2.76 16.47
N PRO A 29 -0.27 -4.08 16.48
CA PRO A 29 -1.08 -4.71 17.52
C PRO A 29 -0.26 -4.82 18.82
N ARG A 30 -0.81 -4.33 19.94
CA ARG A 30 -0.24 -4.57 21.28
C ARG A 30 -0.67 -5.94 21.81
N GLU A 31 0.31 -6.60 22.43
CA GLU A 31 0.24 -7.88 23.15
C GLU A 31 -0.89 -7.90 24.19
N ILE A 32 -1.71 -8.95 24.16
CA ILE A 32 -2.57 -9.33 25.29
C ILE A 32 -1.80 -10.37 26.09
N SER A 33 -1.08 -9.94 27.12
CA SER A 33 -0.55 -10.85 28.13
C SER A 33 -1.69 -11.34 29.02
N ALA A 34 -1.92 -12.65 29.02
CA ALA A 34 -2.76 -13.31 30.01
C ALA A 34 -2.10 -13.23 31.39
N LEU A 35 -2.87 -12.80 32.40
CA LEU A 35 -2.50 -12.90 33.81
C LEU A 35 -2.34 -14.37 34.22
N PRO A 36 -1.28 -14.75 34.97
CA PRO A 36 -1.31 -15.93 35.80
C PRO A 36 -1.86 -15.62 37.19
N GLN A 37 -2.57 -16.62 37.72
CA GLN A 37 -3.18 -16.66 39.03
C GLN A 37 -2.14 -16.59 40.16
N THR A 38 -2.57 -16.01 41.28
CA THR A 38 -1.86 -15.84 42.54
C THR A 38 -1.57 -17.15 43.26
N THR A 39 -0.33 -17.35 43.75
CA THR A 39 -0.03 -18.08 44.99
C THR A 39 1.23 -17.54 45.69
N GLY A 40 1.03 -16.93 46.86
CA GLY A 40 1.72 -17.16 48.15
C GLY A 40 3.26 -17.16 48.31
N SER A 41 3.71 -16.26 49.22
CA SER A 41 4.91 -16.32 50.10
C SER A 41 6.27 -16.05 49.44
N SER A 42 7.29 -15.41 50.05
CA SER A 42 7.50 -14.70 51.33
C SER A 42 8.90 -14.04 51.27
N ASN A 43 9.10 -12.99 52.08
CA ASN A 43 10.36 -12.44 52.62
C ASN A 43 11.27 -11.49 51.81
N GLU A 44 11.16 -10.21 52.21
CA GLU A 44 12.19 -9.31 52.79
C GLU A 44 13.58 -9.15 52.14
N GLY A 45 13.91 -7.88 51.84
CA GLY A 45 15.27 -7.38 51.62
C GLY A 45 15.30 -5.91 51.18
N HIS A 46 15.38 -4.99 52.15
CA HIS A 46 15.53 -3.54 51.97
C HIS A 46 16.85 -3.13 51.30
N TYR A 47 16.82 -2.20 50.34
CA TYR A 47 17.76 -1.07 50.20
C TYR A 47 17.12 0.09 49.42
N SER A 48 17.47 1.32 49.82
CA SER A 48 16.74 2.56 49.55
C SER A 48 17.30 3.42 48.42
N ARG A 49 16.39 4.12 47.72
CA ARG A 49 16.46 5.43 47.00
C ARG A 49 17.38 5.58 45.77
N ILE A 50 16.79 5.93 44.62
CA ILE A 50 16.69 7.32 44.08
C ILE A 50 15.37 7.44 43.30
N SER A 51 14.57 8.45 43.63
CA SER A 51 13.28 8.80 43.02
C SER A 51 13.43 9.77 41.85
N SER A 52 12.81 9.46 40.70
CA SER A 52 12.57 10.39 39.58
C SER A 52 11.14 10.21 39.03
N PRO A 53 10.50 11.28 38.52
CA PRO A 53 9.05 11.40 38.45
C PRO A 53 8.48 10.83 37.15
N SER A 54 7.83 9.67 37.24
CA SER A 54 6.92 9.15 36.23
C SER A 54 5.60 8.78 36.90
N ASP A 55 4.79 9.78 37.24
CA ASP A 55 3.41 9.56 37.65
C ASP A 55 2.49 10.59 36.98
N ARG A 56 1.86 10.17 35.88
CA ARG A 56 0.54 10.66 35.48
C ARG A 56 -0.32 9.45 35.12
N PRO A 57 -1.58 9.40 35.58
CA PRO A 57 -2.40 8.20 35.50
C PRO A 57 -2.97 8.05 34.09
N TRP A 58 -2.80 6.86 33.50
CA TRP A 58 -3.49 6.45 32.28
C TRP A 58 -4.91 5.99 32.65
N LEU A 59 -5.93 6.61 32.06
CA LEU A 59 -7.32 6.13 32.12
C LEU A 59 -7.48 4.82 31.31
N PRO A 60 -8.41 3.92 31.67
CA PRO A 60 -8.45 2.56 31.15
C PRO A 60 -9.08 2.47 29.74
N LEU A 61 -8.37 1.82 28.81
CA LEU A 61 -8.68 1.59 27.38
C LEU A 61 -9.91 0.71 27.07
N ARG A 62 -10.81 0.47 28.02
CA ARG A 62 -11.91 -0.52 27.85
C ARG A 62 -13.04 -0.06 26.92
N ASN A 63 -13.12 1.24 26.60
CA ASN A 63 -14.15 1.80 25.71
C ASN A 63 -13.73 1.87 24.23
N ILE A 64 -12.51 1.42 23.89
CA ILE A 64 -11.90 1.60 22.56
C ILE A 64 -12.24 0.45 21.59
N ILE A 65 -12.75 -0.68 22.08
CA ILE A 65 -12.94 -1.89 21.25
C ILE A 65 -14.36 -1.99 20.68
N ASN A 66 -15.33 -1.18 21.14
CA ASN A 66 -16.74 -1.29 20.74
C ASN A 66 -17.36 0.01 20.17
N ALA A 67 -16.56 1.00 19.75
CA ALA A 67 -17.12 2.25 19.23
C ALA A 67 -17.40 2.18 17.71
N PRO A 68 -18.59 2.61 17.24
CA PRO A 68 -18.89 2.70 15.81
C PRO A 68 -18.02 3.76 15.11
N ALA A 69 -17.97 3.69 13.78
CA ALA A 69 -17.08 4.44 12.87
C ALA A 69 -17.11 5.99 12.97
N GLU A 70 -17.90 6.55 13.88
CA GLU A 70 -18.00 7.99 14.17
C GLU A 70 -16.88 8.50 15.11
N ASN A 71 -16.18 7.62 15.85
CA ASN A 71 -15.15 8.04 16.82
C ASN A 71 -13.72 8.18 16.27
N SER A 72 -13.48 7.87 14.99
CA SER A 72 -12.22 8.19 14.30
C SER A 72 -12.05 9.70 14.06
N ALA A 73 -13.16 10.44 13.93
CA ALA A 73 -13.15 11.90 13.91
C ALA A 73 -12.72 12.48 15.26
N GLU A 74 -13.14 11.86 16.37
CA GLU A 74 -12.78 12.28 17.74
C GLU A 74 -11.30 12.01 18.05
N TYR A 75 -10.73 10.92 17.53
CA TYR A 75 -9.29 10.65 17.64
C TYR A 75 -8.44 11.62 16.80
N ILE A 76 -8.89 11.97 15.59
CA ILE A 76 -8.25 13.00 14.75
C ILE A 76 -8.39 14.38 15.41
N LEU A 77 -9.56 14.72 15.96
CA LEU A 77 -9.79 15.95 16.73
C LEU A 77 -8.96 16.00 18.02
N ASN A 78 -8.75 14.88 18.70
CA ASN A 78 -7.90 14.82 19.89
C ASN A 78 -6.41 14.88 19.55
N THR A 79 -6.00 14.31 18.42
CA THR A 79 -4.64 14.46 17.88
C THR A 79 -4.40 15.91 17.42
N LEU A 80 -5.39 16.55 16.80
CA LEU A 80 -5.38 17.98 16.45
C LEU A 80 -5.41 18.87 17.70
N ARG A 81 -6.13 18.50 18.77
CA ARG A 81 -6.10 19.19 20.08
C ARG A 81 -4.74 19.08 20.76
N LEU A 82 -4.07 17.92 20.66
CA LEU A 82 -2.74 17.71 21.25
C LEU A 82 -1.64 18.42 20.45
N ALA A 83 -1.70 18.37 19.11
CA ALA A 83 -0.79 19.12 18.24
C ALA A 83 -0.97 20.64 18.37
N SER A 84 -2.23 21.14 18.41
CA SER A 84 -2.54 22.56 18.66
C SER A 84 -2.39 23.00 20.11
N SER A 85 -2.17 22.10 21.06
CA SER A 85 -1.87 22.46 22.46
C SER A 85 -0.36 22.56 22.70
N GLN A 86 0.43 21.61 22.18
CA GLN A 86 1.87 21.55 22.44
C GLN A 86 2.71 22.35 21.45
N GLU A 87 2.35 22.41 20.16
CA GLU A 87 3.10 23.22 19.19
C GLU A 87 2.70 24.71 19.28
N PHE A 88 1.42 25.01 19.51
CA PHE A 88 0.90 26.37 19.52
C PHE A 88 1.44 27.25 20.66
N HIS A 89 1.71 26.67 21.83
CA HIS A 89 2.37 27.38 22.94
C HIS A 89 3.85 27.69 22.66
N HIS A 90 4.49 26.92 21.77
CA HIS A 90 5.86 27.15 21.36
C HIS A 90 5.97 28.23 20.26
N TYR A 91 4.91 28.41 19.45
CA TYR A 91 4.83 29.38 18.34
C TYR A 91 4.19 30.74 18.70
N SER A 92 3.50 30.86 19.83
CA SER A 92 2.83 32.12 20.22
C SER A 92 3.78 33.22 20.75
N ARG A 93 5.08 32.96 20.88
CA ARG A 93 6.09 33.96 21.29
C ARG A 93 6.55 34.76 20.06
N GLY A 94 5.81 35.83 19.73
CA GLY A 94 6.17 36.78 18.66
C GLY A 94 5.03 37.17 17.72
N ILE A 95 3.84 36.59 17.92
CA ILE A 95 2.65 36.92 17.11
C ILE A 95 2.00 38.20 17.66
N PRO A 96 1.69 39.21 16.83
CA PRO A 96 0.91 40.37 17.26
C PRO A 96 -0.40 39.92 17.94
N ALA A 97 -0.78 40.58 19.04
CA ALA A 97 -1.92 40.16 19.88
C ALA A 97 -3.22 39.95 19.09
N ASP A 98 -3.41 40.74 18.02
CA ASP A 98 -4.57 40.68 17.14
C ASP A 98 -4.62 39.40 16.30
N LEU A 99 -3.46 38.89 15.86
CA LEU A 99 -3.37 37.60 15.18
C LEU A 99 -3.58 36.46 16.16
N ALA A 100 -3.03 36.52 17.37
CA ALA A 100 -3.23 35.46 18.37
C ALA A 100 -4.73 35.28 18.72
N LEU A 101 -5.50 36.37 18.72
CA LEU A 101 -6.95 36.35 18.89
C LEU A 101 -7.67 35.72 17.68
N LEU A 102 -7.23 36.06 16.46
CA LEU A 102 -7.73 35.46 15.22
C LEU A 102 -7.49 33.94 15.23
N THR A 103 -6.24 33.51 15.47
CA THR A 103 -5.85 32.10 15.46
C THR A 103 -6.56 31.30 16.56
N LYS A 104 -6.77 31.89 17.75
CA LYS A 104 -7.55 31.28 18.84
C LYS A 104 -9.05 31.17 18.48
N GLY A 105 -9.61 32.18 17.82
CA GLY A 105 -10.98 32.15 17.31
C GLY A 105 -11.18 31.08 16.23
N ILE A 106 -10.19 30.92 15.35
CA ILE A 106 -10.16 29.91 14.28
C ILE A 106 -10.06 28.49 14.86
N VAL A 107 -9.13 28.26 15.79
CA VAL A 107 -8.98 26.96 16.47
C VAL A 107 -10.27 26.60 17.21
N ASN A 108 -10.92 27.56 17.89
CA ASN A 108 -12.21 27.33 18.52
C ASN A 108 -13.33 27.02 17.51
N TYR A 109 -13.38 27.71 16.38
CA TYR A 109 -14.38 27.48 15.32
C TYR A 109 -14.31 26.06 14.75
N PHE A 110 -13.10 25.57 14.46
CA PHE A 110 -12.89 24.22 13.91
C PHE A 110 -12.94 23.10 14.96
N THR A 111 -12.66 23.39 16.25
CA THR A 111 -12.75 22.39 17.31
C THR A 111 -14.16 22.20 17.86
N GLN A 112 -15.06 23.16 17.64
CA GLN A 112 -16.45 23.12 18.12
C GLN A 112 -17.46 22.70 17.04
N SER A 113 -17.08 22.77 15.77
CA SER A 113 -18.00 22.55 14.66
C SER A 113 -17.49 21.38 13.81
N SER A 114 -18.36 20.42 13.50
CA SER A 114 -18.08 19.30 12.57
C SER A 114 -17.98 19.81 11.12
N VAL A 115 -17.05 20.72 10.86
CA VAL A 115 -17.01 21.55 9.65
C VAL A 115 -16.62 20.71 8.41
N PRO A 116 -17.41 20.75 7.32
CA PRO A 116 -17.06 20.10 6.05
C PRO A 116 -15.71 20.56 5.47
N ILE A 117 -15.04 19.71 4.68
CA ILE A 117 -13.76 20.01 4.00
C ILE A 117 -13.89 21.24 3.07
N THR A 118 -15.05 21.45 2.45
CA THR A 118 -15.30 22.62 1.60
C THR A 118 -15.16 23.93 2.38
N SER A 119 -15.62 23.96 3.63
CA SER A 119 -15.48 25.12 4.53
C SER A 119 -14.06 25.34 5.07
N SER A 120 -13.19 24.33 5.07
CA SER A 120 -11.77 24.52 5.44
C SER A 120 -10.96 25.13 4.30
N VAL A 121 -11.30 24.85 3.04
CA VAL A 121 -10.67 25.50 1.88
C VAL A 121 -11.18 26.92 1.67
N GLU A 122 -12.48 27.18 1.87
CA GLU A 122 -13.01 28.55 1.89
C GLU A 122 -12.39 29.39 3.01
N PHE A 123 -12.05 28.77 4.13
CA PHE A 123 -11.30 29.42 5.20
C PHE A 123 -9.87 29.81 4.77
N VAL A 124 -9.14 28.95 4.07
CA VAL A 124 -7.84 29.31 3.46
C VAL A 124 -8.00 30.44 2.45
N LYS A 125 -9.00 30.38 1.58
CA LYS A 125 -9.30 31.47 0.63
C LYS A 125 -9.58 32.79 1.34
N THR A 126 -10.30 32.74 2.46
CA THR A 126 -10.59 33.93 3.29
C THR A 126 -9.31 34.49 3.92
N LEU A 127 -8.42 33.65 4.44
CA LEU A 127 -7.12 34.08 4.96
C LEU A 127 -6.26 34.74 3.87
N LEU A 128 -6.23 34.15 2.67
CA LEU A 128 -5.52 34.70 1.52
C LEU A 128 -6.11 36.03 1.03
N ALA A 129 -7.43 36.15 0.99
CA ALA A 129 -8.10 37.42 0.69
C ALA A 129 -7.74 38.48 1.74
N THR A 130 -7.64 38.07 3.01
CA THR A 130 -7.27 38.96 4.12
C THR A 130 -5.81 39.43 4.02
N SER A 131 -4.87 38.56 3.63
CA SER A 131 -3.46 38.95 3.46
C SER A 131 -3.24 39.96 2.33
N ASN A 132 -4.12 40.01 1.34
CA ASN A 132 -4.04 40.95 0.22
C ASN A 132 -4.58 42.35 0.54
N MET A 133 -5.15 42.57 1.74
CA MET A 133 -5.71 43.87 2.11
C MET A 133 -4.61 44.92 2.31
N PRO A 134 -4.77 46.13 1.72
CA PRO A 134 -3.73 47.18 1.67
C PRO A 134 -3.30 47.69 3.05
N TYR A 135 -4.12 47.49 4.09
CA TYR A 135 -3.92 48.04 5.43
C TYR A 135 -3.04 47.20 6.37
N TRP A 136 -2.70 45.96 6.01
CA TRP A 136 -1.81 45.13 6.83
C TRP A 136 -0.33 45.47 6.62
N HIS A 137 0.41 45.54 7.72
CA HIS A 137 1.87 45.61 7.69
C HIS A 137 2.47 44.37 7.00
N LEU A 138 3.60 44.53 6.31
CA LEU A 138 4.25 43.46 5.54
C LEU A 138 4.46 42.18 6.37
N SER A 139 4.88 42.33 7.63
CA SER A 139 5.09 41.24 8.59
C SER A 139 3.81 40.47 8.93
N SER A 140 2.68 41.18 9.06
CA SER A 140 1.37 40.56 9.33
C SER A 140 0.86 39.80 8.11
N ARG A 141 1.08 40.33 6.89
CA ARG A 141 0.76 39.61 5.65
C ARG A 141 1.54 38.31 5.54
N GLN A 142 2.85 38.35 5.77
CA GLN A 142 3.68 37.15 5.73
C GLN A 142 3.23 36.09 6.73
N CYS A 143 2.88 36.49 7.96
CA CYS A 143 2.39 35.55 8.97
C CYS A 143 1.05 34.89 8.60
N ILE A 144 0.10 35.65 8.04
CA ILE A 144 -1.18 35.11 7.55
C ILE A 144 -0.93 34.11 6.40
N LEU A 145 -0.01 34.44 5.50
CA LEU A 145 0.37 33.59 4.38
C LEU A 145 1.04 32.28 4.83
N ASP A 146 1.98 32.36 5.78
CA ASP A 146 2.65 31.19 6.35
C ASP A 146 1.63 30.29 7.08
N PHE A 147 0.68 30.89 7.81
CA PHE A 147 -0.39 30.16 8.47
C PHE A 147 -1.34 29.49 7.47
N ALA A 148 -1.76 30.20 6.42
CA ALA A 148 -2.60 29.64 5.36
C ALA A 148 -1.90 28.45 4.66
N LYS A 149 -0.60 28.55 4.42
CA LYS A 149 0.21 27.47 3.84
C LYS A 149 0.27 26.24 4.75
N GLN A 150 0.59 26.42 6.04
CA GLN A 150 0.65 25.31 6.99
C GLN A 150 -0.71 24.62 7.15
N PHE A 151 -1.79 25.40 7.22
CA PHE A 151 -3.13 24.87 7.31
C PHE A 151 -3.50 24.05 6.05
N LEU A 152 -3.15 24.55 4.86
CA LEU A 152 -3.35 23.82 3.61
C LEU A 152 -2.58 22.50 3.57
N GLN A 153 -1.30 22.51 3.99
CA GLN A 153 -0.48 21.30 4.10
C GLN A 153 -1.13 20.26 5.02
N LEU A 154 -1.62 20.70 6.19
CA LEU A 154 -2.32 19.83 7.14
C LEU A 154 -3.61 19.25 6.55
N GLN A 155 -4.41 20.05 5.84
CA GLN A 155 -5.62 19.57 5.17
C GLN A 155 -5.29 18.57 4.06
N GLY A 156 -4.22 18.82 3.29
CA GLY A 156 -3.72 17.89 2.29
C GLY A 156 -3.30 16.56 2.91
N GLU A 157 -2.58 16.59 4.03
CA GLU A 157 -2.17 15.39 4.76
C GLU A 157 -3.36 14.61 5.33
N ILE A 158 -4.36 15.29 5.91
CA ILE A 158 -5.60 14.66 6.39
C ILE A 158 -6.32 13.98 5.23
N THR A 159 -6.44 14.66 4.10
CA THR A 159 -7.09 14.13 2.88
C THR A 159 -6.35 12.89 2.38
N TYR A 160 -5.02 12.95 2.34
CA TYR A 160 -4.16 11.82 1.95
C TYR A 160 -4.32 10.60 2.89
N ARG A 161 -4.32 10.81 4.21
CA ARG A 161 -4.52 9.71 5.16
C ARG A 161 -5.92 9.11 5.05
N ARG A 162 -6.94 9.95 4.86
CA ARG A 162 -8.33 9.51 4.66
C ARG A 162 -8.47 8.69 3.39
N SER A 163 -7.85 9.11 2.28
CA SER A 163 -7.91 8.38 1.01
C SER A 163 -7.26 6.99 1.15
N ILE A 164 -6.11 6.89 1.82
CA ILE A 164 -5.47 5.60 2.14
C ILE A 164 -6.43 4.70 2.91
N LEU A 165 -7.06 5.21 3.98
CA LEU A 165 -7.96 4.40 4.79
C LEU A 165 -9.16 3.89 4.00
N MET A 166 -9.77 4.73 3.16
CA MET A 166 -10.88 4.32 2.29
C MET A 166 -10.45 3.24 1.31
N ARG A 167 -9.28 3.42 0.68
CA ARG A 167 -8.70 2.43 -0.23
C ARG A 167 -8.41 1.11 0.47
N LEU A 168 -7.81 1.12 1.66
CA LEU A 168 -7.53 -0.10 2.42
C LEU A 168 -8.80 -0.90 2.77
N LYS A 169 -9.94 -0.21 2.90
CA LYS A 169 -11.26 -0.81 3.10
C LYS A 169 -11.93 -1.31 1.81
N GLY A 170 -11.30 -1.12 0.65
CA GLY A 170 -11.86 -1.47 -0.65
C GLY A 170 -12.65 -0.36 -1.33
N ASP A 171 -12.83 0.80 -0.69
CA ASP A 171 -13.56 1.93 -1.26
C ASP A 171 -12.64 2.85 -2.06
N VAL A 172 -12.13 2.31 -3.17
CA VAL A 172 -11.21 3.03 -4.08
C VAL A 172 -11.91 4.23 -4.73
N LYS A 173 -13.22 4.12 -5.01
CA LYS A 173 -14.01 5.20 -5.57
C LYS A 173 -14.11 6.38 -4.61
N VAL A 174 -14.50 6.16 -3.36
CA VAL A 174 -14.57 7.25 -2.36
C VAL A 174 -13.18 7.81 -2.06
N SER A 175 -12.14 6.98 -2.06
CA SER A 175 -10.74 7.45 -1.99
C SER A 175 -10.42 8.45 -3.12
N LYS A 176 -10.75 8.09 -4.37
CA LYS A 176 -10.56 8.92 -5.56
C LYS A 176 -11.35 10.23 -5.47
N ASP A 177 -12.64 10.14 -5.16
CA ASP A 177 -13.55 11.28 -5.10
C ASP A 177 -13.15 12.25 -3.97
N THR A 178 -12.65 11.73 -2.85
CA THR A 178 -12.14 12.53 -1.72
C THR A 178 -10.94 13.39 -2.15
N ILE A 179 -9.97 12.81 -2.86
CA ILE A 179 -8.80 13.55 -3.35
C ILE A 179 -9.23 14.54 -4.44
N ALA A 180 -10.04 14.10 -5.40
CA ALA A 180 -10.49 14.95 -6.51
C ALA A 180 -11.26 16.18 -6.00
N THR A 181 -12.17 15.99 -5.03
CA THR A 181 -12.92 17.09 -4.40
C THR A 181 -12.01 18.08 -3.69
N PHE A 182 -11.01 17.58 -2.96
CA PHE A 182 -10.02 18.44 -2.31
C PHE A 182 -9.22 19.24 -3.35
N LEU A 183 -8.64 18.59 -4.35
CA LEU A 183 -7.85 19.25 -5.39
C LEU A 183 -8.68 20.26 -6.20
N SER A 184 -9.93 19.94 -6.56
CA SER A 184 -10.80 20.85 -7.29
C SER A 184 -11.17 22.09 -6.47
N SER A 185 -11.30 21.95 -5.15
CA SER A 185 -11.63 23.07 -4.27
C SER A 185 -10.53 24.13 -4.17
N LEU A 186 -9.27 23.76 -4.46
CA LEU A 186 -8.11 24.63 -4.38
C LEU A 186 -8.03 25.68 -5.51
N ASN A 187 -8.86 25.58 -6.56
CA ASN A 187 -8.85 26.48 -7.73
C ASN A 187 -7.41 26.76 -8.22
N ILE A 188 -6.66 25.69 -8.49
CA ILE A 188 -5.27 25.78 -8.95
C ILE A 188 -5.26 26.35 -10.38
N GLY A 189 -5.25 27.68 -10.49
CA GLY A 189 -4.85 28.35 -11.72
C GLY A 189 -3.35 28.15 -12.00
N PRO A 190 -2.85 28.60 -13.16
CA PRO A 190 -1.43 28.48 -13.54
C PRO A 190 -0.45 29.08 -12.50
N ASP A 191 -0.92 30.07 -11.73
CA ASP A 191 -0.17 30.78 -10.68
C ASP A 191 -0.53 30.30 -9.26
N GLY A 192 -1.04 29.08 -9.12
CA GLY A 192 -1.56 28.52 -7.88
C GLY A 192 -0.60 28.60 -6.69
N TRP A 193 -1.13 29.02 -5.53
CA TRP A 193 -0.40 29.20 -4.27
C TRP A 193 0.14 27.90 -3.66
N ALA A 194 -0.53 26.77 -3.94
CA ALA A 194 -0.06 25.46 -3.55
C ALA A 194 1.10 25.06 -4.45
N ARG A 195 2.31 24.94 -3.90
CA ARG A 195 3.41 24.33 -4.65
C ARG A 195 3.04 22.88 -4.93
N CYS A 196 3.40 22.38 -6.10
CA CYS A 196 3.24 20.98 -6.45
C CYS A 196 3.76 20.04 -5.34
N GLU A 197 4.84 20.45 -4.68
CA GLU A 197 5.47 19.77 -3.54
C GLU A 197 4.50 19.45 -2.39
N ASP A 198 3.60 20.39 -2.06
CA ASP A 198 2.64 20.26 -0.96
C ASP A 198 1.50 19.29 -1.32
N LEU A 199 1.34 18.97 -2.60
CA LEU A 199 0.30 18.11 -3.15
C LEU A 199 0.84 16.78 -3.68
N THR A 200 2.16 16.57 -3.70
CA THR A 200 2.82 15.35 -4.19
C THR A 200 2.20 14.08 -3.64
N ALA A 201 2.00 14.00 -2.32
CA ALA A 201 1.42 12.81 -1.68
C ALA A 201 0.00 12.51 -2.19
N LEU A 202 -0.79 13.55 -2.47
CA LEU A 202 -2.14 13.42 -3.02
C LEU A 202 -2.11 12.94 -4.46
N TYR A 203 -1.22 13.50 -5.30
CA TYR A 203 -1.05 13.03 -6.68
C TYR A 203 -0.58 11.57 -6.75
N LEU A 204 0.39 11.17 -5.92
CA LEU A 204 0.83 9.77 -5.83
C LEU A 204 -0.29 8.85 -5.33
N SER A 205 -1.08 9.30 -4.35
CA SER A 205 -2.24 8.53 -3.89
C SER A 205 -3.32 8.43 -4.97
N GLN A 206 -3.51 9.47 -5.77
CA GLN A 206 -4.46 9.46 -6.89
C GLN A 206 -3.99 8.53 -8.00
N ALA A 207 -2.70 8.58 -8.36
CA ALA A 207 -2.08 7.62 -9.28
C ALA A 207 -2.28 6.17 -8.80
N THR A 208 -2.15 5.93 -7.50
CA THR A 208 -2.43 4.62 -6.90
C THR A 208 -3.91 4.23 -7.06
N ASN A 209 -4.86 5.15 -6.87
CA ASN A 209 -6.28 4.87 -7.12
C ASN A 209 -6.56 4.49 -8.59
N HIS A 210 -5.92 5.17 -9.54
CA HIS A 210 -6.00 4.81 -10.96
C HIS A 210 -5.40 3.44 -11.26
N LEU A 211 -4.27 3.10 -10.63
CA LEU A 211 -3.64 1.78 -10.72
C LEU A 211 -4.57 0.65 -10.28
N TYR A 212 -5.37 0.85 -9.22
CA TYR A 212 -6.34 -0.16 -8.77
C TYR A 212 -7.43 -0.49 -9.80
N HIS A 213 -7.70 0.44 -10.71
CA HIS A 213 -8.64 0.25 -11.82
C HIS A 213 -7.93 -0.02 -13.16
N PHE A 214 -6.63 -0.36 -13.14
CA PHE A 214 -5.81 -0.60 -14.33
C PHE A 214 -5.81 0.57 -15.33
N ASN A 215 -6.03 1.77 -14.81
CA ASN A 215 -6.08 2.97 -15.62
C ASN A 215 -4.70 3.64 -15.64
N PHE A 216 -3.80 3.13 -16.47
CA PHE A 216 -2.39 3.53 -16.49
C PHE A 216 -2.16 4.91 -17.10
N VAL A 217 -3.00 5.32 -18.06
CA VAL A 217 -2.90 6.64 -18.71
C VAL A 217 -3.08 7.74 -17.66
N GLU A 218 -4.18 7.69 -16.91
CA GLU A 218 -4.45 8.64 -15.84
C GLU A 218 -3.45 8.49 -14.69
N ALA A 219 -3.00 7.27 -14.36
CA ALA A 219 -1.96 7.08 -13.34
C ALA A 219 -0.66 7.81 -13.72
N HIS A 220 -0.25 7.72 -14.99
CA HIS A 220 0.89 8.47 -15.50
C HIS A 220 0.65 9.99 -15.49
N GLU A 221 -0.54 10.46 -15.85
CA GLU A 221 -0.88 11.88 -15.79
C GLU A 221 -0.74 12.45 -14.38
N GLU A 222 -1.22 11.72 -13.35
CA GLU A 222 -1.06 12.14 -11.96
C GLU A 222 0.41 12.21 -11.54
N VAL A 223 1.23 11.22 -11.93
CA VAL A 223 2.67 11.25 -11.63
C VAL A 223 3.39 12.38 -12.37
N ARG A 224 3.01 12.70 -13.61
CA ARG A 224 3.60 13.80 -14.40
C ARG A 224 3.35 15.18 -13.79
N LYS A 225 2.27 15.35 -13.02
CA LYS A 225 2.00 16.61 -12.30
C LYS A 225 3.09 16.92 -11.28
N ILE A 226 3.80 15.90 -10.78
CA ILE A 226 4.88 16.02 -9.80
C ILE A 226 6.15 16.56 -10.50
N THR A 227 6.37 17.87 -10.41
CA THR A 227 7.56 18.53 -10.97
C THR A 227 8.60 18.80 -9.87
N ASN A 228 9.86 18.43 -10.13
CA ASN A 228 11.06 18.74 -9.35
C ASN A 228 10.89 18.66 -7.81
N LEU A 229 10.96 17.45 -7.24
CA LEU A 229 10.98 17.31 -5.78
C LEU A 229 12.22 17.98 -5.19
N PRO A 230 12.08 18.95 -4.27
CA PRO A 230 13.22 19.56 -3.61
C PRO A 230 13.92 18.52 -2.74
N GLY A 231 15.25 18.62 -2.60
CA GLY A 231 16.07 17.65 -1.86
C GLY A 231 15.71 17.44 -0.38
N ARG A 232 14.76 18.22 0.18
CA ARG A 232 14.25 18.03 1.55
C ARG A 232 13.13 16.99 1.68
N GLN A 233 12.62 16.43 0.57
CA GLN A 233 11.52 15.46 0.55
C GLN A 233 11.95 14.08 0.01
N GLU A 234 13.11 13.58 0.45
CA GLU A 234 13.65 12.27 0.01
C GLU A 234 12.64 11.12 0.15
N HIS A 235 11.80 11.14 1.19
CA HIS A 235 10.78 10.11 1.38
C HIS A 235 9.68 10.07 0.31
N LEU A 236 9.31 11.23 -0.25
CA LEU A 236 8.33 11.33 -1.34
C LEU A 236 8.94 10.95 -2.68
N LEU A 237 10.26 11.13 -2.84
CA LEU A 237 10.97 10.62 -4.00
C LEU A 237 10.87 9.09 -4.06
N TRP A 238 11.00 8.40 -2.92
CA TRP A 238 10.85 6.94 -2.89
C TRP A 238 9.43 6.50 -3.25
N ASP A 239 8.41 7.21 -2.75
CA ASP A 239 7.02 6.92 -3.08
C ASP A 239 6.71 7.18 -4.55
N GLN A 240 7.34 8.19 -5.14
CA GLN A 240 7.25 8.44 -6.57
C GLN A 240 7.88 7.31 -7.39
N VAL A 241 9.14 6.93 -7.10
CA VAL A 241 9.82 5.86 -7.84
C VAL A 241 9.09 4.52 -7.66
N LEU A 242 8.63 4.22 -6.45
CA LEU A 242 7.80 3.03 -6.18
C LEU A 242 6.49 3.06 -6.97
N CYS A 243 5.79 4.20 -7.01
CA CYS A 243 4.56 4.36 -7.78
C CYS A 243 4.81 4.14 -9.28
N ILE A 244 5.86 4.74 -9.83
CA ILE A 244 6.27 4.54 -11.24
C ILE A 244 6.54 3.06 -11.49
N GLY A 245 7.34 2.40 -10.64
CA GLY A 245 7.63 0.97 -10.79
C GLY A 245 6.37 0.10 -10.76
N ARG A 246 5.37 0.44 -9.94
CA ARG A 246 4.08 -0.27 -9.91
C ARG A 246 3.24 -0.04 -11.17
N ILE A 247 3.27 1.18 -11.74
CA ILE A 247 2.62 1.47 -13.02
C ILE A 247 3.28 0.64 -14.12
N MET A 248 4.61 0.69 -14.25
CA MET A 248 5.35 -0.08 -15.27
C MET A 248 5.09 -1.58 -15.15
N ARG A 249 5.09 -2.13 -13.93
CA ARG A 249 4.72 -3.54 -13.69
C ARG A 249 3.29 -3.82 -14.16
N GLY A 250 2.35 -2.95 -13.83
CA GLY A 250 0.95 -3.07 -14.25
C GLY A 250 0.75 -3.03 -15.77
N GLU A 251 1.63 -2.35 -16.50
CA GLU A 251 1.68 -2.33 -17.96
C GLU A 251 2.43 -3.54 -18.58
N GLY A 252 2.99 -4.44 -17.75
CA GLY A 252 3.83 -5.55 -18.22
C GLY A 252 5.27 -5.14 -18.61
N ARG A 253 5.68 -3.90 -18.34
CA ARG A 253 7.02 -3.36 -18.62
C ARG A 253 8.01 -3.72 -17.52
N PHE A 254 8.35 -5.01 -17.43
CA PHE A 254 9.03 -5.56 -16.27
C PHE A 254 10.47 -5.06 -16.08
N ASP A 255 11.27 -4.89 -17.14
CA ASP A 255 12.65 -4.37 -17.00
C ASP A 255 12.69 -2.93 -16.46
N GLU A 256 11.71 -2.12 -16.84
CA GLU A 256 11.60 -0.73 -16.38
C GLU A 256 11.14 -0.67 -14.92
N ALA A 257 10.17 -1.51 -14.55
CA ALA A 257 9.76 -1.68 -13.16
C ALA A 257 10.93 -2.14 -12.27
N LYS A 258 11.77 -3.05 -12.77
CA LYS A 258 12.95 -3.58 -12.06
C LYS A 258 13.91 -2.45 -11.76
N THR A 259 14.21 -1.63 -12.76
CA THR A 259 15.08 -0.47 -12.61
C THR A 259 14.57 0.46 -11.52
N CYS A 260 13.26 0.74 -11.48
CA CYS A 260 12.65 1.57 -10.44
C CYS A 260 12.82 0.97 -9.03
N PHE A 261 12.54 -0.33 -8.86
CA PHE A 261 12.65 -0.99 -7.56
C PHE A 261 14.12 -1.13 -7.09
N GLU A 262 15.06 -1.38 -8.00
CA GLU A 262 16.49 -1.39 -7.68
C GLU A 262 16.97 -0.01 -7.21
N ILE A 263 16.53 1.07 -7.88
CA ILE A 263 16.82 2.45 -7.45
C ILE A 263 16.27 2.70 -6.04
N CYS A 264 15.04 2.26 -5.76
CA CYS A 264 14.45 2.38 -4.42
C CYS A 264 15.31 1.69 -3.35
N LEU A 265 15.79 0.46 -3.61
CA LEU A 265 16.57 -0.30 -2.63
C LEU A 265 17.98 0.25 -2.41
N ARG A 266 18.62 0.79 -3.45
CA ARG A 266 19.96 1.41 -3.37
C ARG A 266 19.95 2.76 -2.66
N THR A 267 18.79 3.41 -2.55
CA THR A 267 18.67 4.72 -1.95
C THR A 267 18.74 4.64 -0.41
N PRO A 268 19.64 5.40 0.26
CA PRO A 268 19.71 5.45 1.73
C PRO A 268 18.42 5.97 2.37
N GLY A 269 18.16 5.58 3.62
CA GLY A 269 17.03 6.13 4.40
C GLY A 269 15.67 5.46 4.20
N LEU A 270 15.55 4.50 3.26
CA LEU A 270 14.30 3.76 3.05
C LEU A 270 13.93 2.94 4.30
N ARG A 271 12.78 3.27 4.90
CA ARG A 271 12.21 2.59 6.09
C ARG A 271 11.98 1.11 5.83
N ASP A 272 12.18 0.27 6.86
CA ASP A 272 12.03 -1.19 6.78
C ASP A 272 10.69 -1.64 6.17
N SER A 273 9.56 -1.06 6.57
CA SER A 273 8.24 -1.42 6.04
C SER A 273 8.14 -1.25 4.52
N LYS A 274 8.69 -0.15 3.99
CA LYS A 274 8.78 0.12 2.54
C LYS A 274 9.85 -0.75 1.88
N ARG A 275 10.97 -1.01 2.55
CA ARG A 275 12.02 -1.89 2.05
C ARG A 275 11.47 -3.29 1.79
N PHE A 276 10.71 -3.88 2.72
CA PHE A 276 10.07 -5.18 2.52
C PHE A 276 9.09 -5.18 1.36
N LEU A 277 8.31 -4.11 1.20
CA LEU A 277 7.41 -3.95 0.06
C LEU A 277 8.18 -3.97 -1.25
N VAL A 278 9.24 -3.16 -1.38
CA VAL A 278 10.06 -3.09 -2.60
C VAL A 278 10.79 -4.42 -2.86
N GLN A 279 11.36 -5.04 -1.84
CA GLN A 279 12.03 -6.34 -1.95
C GLN A 279 11.08 -7.43 -2.46
N SER A 280 9.88 -7.54 -1.88
CA SER A 280 8.86 -8.49 -2.35
C SER A 280 8.42 -8.20 -3.79
N ALA A 281 8.20 -6.92 -4.14
CA ALA A 281 7.81 -6.54 -5.49
C ALA A 281 8.90 -6.83 -6.52
N LEU A 282 10.17 -6.63 -6.18
CA LEU A 282 11.32 -6.95 -7.04
C LEU A 282 11.52 -8.46 -7.18
N ALA A 283 11.34 -9.22 -6.11
CA ALA A 283 11.42 -10.69 -6.17
C ALA A 283 10.32 -11.29 -7.06
N ASP A 284 9.09 -10.80 -6.95
CA ASP A 284 8.00 -11.19 -7.87
C ASP A 284 8.35 -10.89 -9.33
N LEU A 285 8.97 -9.72 -9.57
CA LEU A 285 9.35 -9.27 -10.89
C LEU A 285 10.47 -10.10 -11.50
N TYR A 286 11.41 -10.56 -10.68
CA TYR A 286 12.43 -11.51 -11.11
C TYR A 286 11.84 -12.85 -11.52
N CYS A 287 10.72 -13.30 -10.94
CA CYS A 287 10.01 -14.46 -11.48
C CYS A 287 9.45 -14.18 -12.89
N GLU A 288 8.92 -12.98 -13.15
CA GLU A 288 8.45 -12.60 -14.48
C GLU A 288 9.58 -12.53 -15.51
N LEU A 289 10.67 -11.88 -15.14
CA LEU A 289 11.84 -11.72 -16.00
C LEU A 289 12.55 -13.04 -16.28
N ASP A 290 12.60 -13.95 -15.31
CA ASP A 290 13.15 -15.30 -15.53
C ASP A 290 12.36 -16.04 -16.60
N TYR A 291 11.03 -15.89 -16.60
CA TYR A 291 10.19 -16.49 -17.63
C TYR A 291 10.45 -15.86 -19.02
N GLN A 292 10.51 -14.53 -19.10
CA GLN A 292 10.82 -13.83 -20.35
C GLN A 292 12.22 -14.18 -20.90
N ALA A 293 13.17 -14.46 -20.01
CA ALA A 293 14.52 -14.88 -20.36
C ALA A 293 14.64 -16.38 -20.67
N GLY A 294 13.54 -17.14 -20.71
CA GLY A 294 13.54 -18.56 -21.06
C GLY A 294 14.06 -19.49 -19.96
N ASN A 295 13.92 -19.10 -18.68
CA ASN A 295 14.32 -19.89 -17.50
C ASN A 295 15.82 -20.24 -17.42
N GLN A 296 16.67 -19.44 -18.07
CA GLN A 296 18.14 -19.62 -18.09
C GLN A 296 18.88 -18.51 -17.33
N SER A 297 18.14 -17.71 -16.56
CA SER A 297 18.67 -16.52 -15.92
C SER A 297 19.04 -16.74 -14.46
N SER A 298 19.86 -15.85 -13.90
CA SER A 298 20.13 -15.81 -12.46
C SER A 298 19.02 -15.12 -11.65
N TYR A 299 17.89 -14.75 -12.27
CA TYR A 299 16.85 -13.94 -11.62
C TYR A 299 16.20 -14.64 -10.42
N LEU A 300 15.91 -15.94 -10.51
CA LEU A 300 15.35 -16.68 -9.35
C LEU A 300 16.32 -16.73 -8.16
N SER A 301 17.63 -16.82 -8.43
CA SER A 301 18.66 -16.75 -7.39
C SER A 301 18.73 -15.35 -6.78
N GLN A 302 18.70 -14.30 -7.60
CA GLN A 302 18.66 -12.91 -7.12
C GLN A 302 17.41 -12.63 -6.28
N ALA A 303 16.24 -13.13 -6.68
CA ALA A 303 15.00 -13.01 -5.92
C ALA A 303 15.14 -13.63 -4.53
N LYS A 304 15.71 -14.83 -4.46
CA LYS A 304 15.98 -15.56 -3.23
C LYS A 304 16.94 -14.81 -2.31
N GLU A 305 18.05 -14.32 -2.86
CA GLU A 305 19.08 -13.55 -2.12
C GLU A 305 18.51 -12.29 -1.47
N ILE A 306 17.50 -11.66 -2.09
CA ILE A 306 16.89 -10.44 -1.57
C ILE A 306 15.88 -10.72 -0.44
N VAL A 307 15.14 -11.84 -0.49
CA VAL A 307 14.02 -12.08 0.43
C VAL A 307 14.35 -13.04 1.58
N GLU A 308 15.15 -14.08 1.35
CA GLU A 308 15.41 -15.10 2.38
C GLU A 308 16.10 -14.55 3.63
N PRO A 309 17.16 -13.73 3.54
CA PRO A 309 17.82 -13.18 4.73
C PRO A 309 16.87 -12.35 5.59
N GLU A 310 15.94 -11.60 4.98
CA GLU A 310 14.97 -10.79 5.68
C GLU A 310 13.87 -11.64 6.34
N ILE A 311 13.43 -12.71 5.68
CA ILE A 311 12.49 -13.68 6.28
C ILE A 311 13.09 -14.32 7.52
N GLU A 312 14.35 -14.76 7.45
CA GLU A 312 15.05 -15.36 8.59
C GLU A 312 15.25 -14.34 9.72
N ARG A 313 15.65 -13.10 9.39
CA ARG A 313 15.74 -12.00 10.37
C ARG A 313 14.41 -11.76 11.08
N LEU A 314 13.30 -11.73 10.34
CA LEU A 314 11.95 -11.51 10.90
C LEU A 314 11.45 -12.71 11.73
N ARG A 315 11.83 -13.94 11.35
CA ARG A 315 11.52 -15.14 12.14
C ARG A 315 12.19 -15.12 13.51
N LEU A 316 13.43 -14.64 13.58
CA LEU A 316 14.23 -14.55 14.81
C LEU A 316 13.81 -13.38 15.71
N SER A 317 13.35 -12.27 15.14
CA SER A 317 13.01 -11.03 15.87
C SER A 317 11.54 -10.92 16.28
N SER A 318 10.77 -12.02 16.25
CA SER A 318 9.31 -12.02 16.49
C SER A 318 8.48 -11.16 15.51
N GLY A 319 9.06 -10.77 14.37
CA GLY A 319 8.44 -9.95 13.32
C GLY A 319 7.42 -10.69 12.44
N ARG A 320 7.01 -11.92 12.79
CA ARG A 320 6.11 -12.76 11.99
C ARG A 320 4.69 -12.19 11.82
N HIS A 321 4.30 -11.28 12.71
CA HIS A 321 3.00 -10.60 12.65
C HIS A 321 3.00 -9.42 11.66
N LEU A 322 4.18 -8.96 11.22
CA LEU A 322 4.31 -7.81 10.32
C LEU A 322 3.79 -8.14 8.93
N LYS A 323 3.22 -7.13 8.26
CA LYS A 323 2.74 -7.26 6.88
C LYS A 323 3.88 -7.52 5.90
N GLY A 324 5.04 -6.89 6.14
CA GLY A 324 6.28 -7.15 5.40
C GLY A 324 6.66 -8.63 5.37
N TYR A 325 6.53 -9.34 6.50
CA TYR A 325 6.83 -10.79 6.58
C TYR A 325 5.94 -11.60 5.63
N ARG A 326 4.63 -11.36 5.64
CA ARG A 326 3.67 -12.04 4.73
C ARG A 326 3.98 -11.78 3.26
N ARG A 327 4.35 -10.55 2.91
CA ARG A 327 4.72 -10.18 1.53
C ARG A 327 5.98 -10.91 1.06
N LEU A 328 7.02 -10.93 1.89
CA LEU A 328 8.25 -11.66 1.58
C LEU A 328 7.99 -13.16 1.44
N LEU A 329 7.17 -13.74 2.33
CA LEU A 329 6.75 -15.14 2.25
C LEU A 329 6.03 -15.46 0.93
N LEU A 330 5.11 -14.59 0.48
CA LEU A 330 4.43 -14.77 -0.81
C LEU A 330 5.41 -14.80 -1.98
N SER A 331 6.41 -13.91 -1.97
CA SER A 331 7.43 -13.86 -3.02
C SER A 331 8.35 -15.08 -3.00
N ILE A 332 8.84 -15.52 -1.83
CA ILE A 332 9.69 -16.71 -1.78
C ILE A 332 8.93 -17.98 -2.18
N VAL A 333 7.63 -18.09 -1.86
CA VAL A 333 6.80 -19.21 -2.33
C VAL A 333 6.81 -19.29 -3.85
N GLU A 334 6.61 -18.16 -4.53
CA GLU A 334 6.64 -18.16 -6.00
C GLU A 334 8.01 -18.56 -6.55
N VAL A 335 9.08 -18.03 -5.97
CA VAL A 335 10.46 -18.40 -6.33
C VAL A 335 10.69 -19.90 -6.16
N LYS A 336 10.26 -20.49 -5.04
CA LYS A 336 10.40 -21.94 -4.79
C LYS A 336 9.61 -22.77 -5.78
N ILE A 337 8.38 -22.38 -6.12
CA ILE A 337 7.59 -23.07 -7.16
C ILE A 337 8.31 -23.01 -8.49
N ARG A 338 8.80 -21.83 -8.89
CA ARG A 338 9.54 -21.64 -10.15
C ARG A 338 10.86 -22.39 -10.21
N GLN A 339 11.51 -22.62 -9.07
CA GLN A 339 12.70 -23.47 -8.95
C GLN A 339 12.41 -24.97 -8.87
N GLY A 340 11.14 -25.39 -8.83
CA GLY A 340 10.74 -26.79 -8.68
C GLY A 340 10.83 -27.33 -7.24
N TYR A 341 11.07 -26.47 -6.24
CA TYR A 341 11.10 -26.83 -4.82
C TYR A 341 9.68 -26.90 -4.23
N TYR A 342 8.85 -27.79 -4.77
CA TYR A 342 7.42 -27.85 -4.46
C TYR A 342 7.11 -28.21 -3.01
N GLN A 343 7.91 -29.07 -2.38
CA GLN A 343 7.70 -29.44 -0.97
C GLN A 343 7.91 -28.24 -0.03
N ASP A 344 8.99 -27.49 -0.22
CA ASP A 344 9.26 -26.27 0.54
C ASP A 344 8.16 -25.22 0.30
N ALA A 345 7.74 -25.08 -0.96
CA ALA A 345 6.67 -24.16 -1.33
C ALA A 345 5.33 -24.52 -0.67
N ASP A 346 4.96 -25.80 -0.59
CA ASP A 346 3.71 -26.26 0.06
C ASP A 346 3.72 -25.96 1.56
N ILE A 347 4.85 -26.22 2.25
CA ILE A 347 5.01 -25.90 3.68
C ILE A 347 4.82 -24.40 3.92
N LEU A 348 5.51 -23.55 3.16
CA LEU A 348 5.42 -22.09 3.29
C LEU A 348 4.03 -21.56 2.91
N THR A 349 3.37 -22.16 1.92
CA THR A 349 2.02 -21.77 1.51
C THR A 349 0.99 -22.09 2.59
N ARG A 350 1.11 -23.25 3.25
CA ARG A 350 0.26 -23.61 4.40
C ARG A 350 0.50 -22.68 5.59
N GLU A 351 1.76 -22.30 5.85
CA GLU A 351 2.09 -21.27 6.84
C GLU A 351 1.35 -19.95 6.54
N LEU A 352 1.43 -19.48 5.30
CA LEU A 352 0.75 -18.25 4.85
C LEU A 352 -0.76 -18.31 5.02
N ILE A 353 -1.41 -19.39 4.59
CA ILE A 353 -2.87 -19.55 4.71
C ILE A 353 -3.29 -19.54 6.19
N ALA A 354 -2.52 -20.20 7.06
CA ALA A 354 -2.78 -20.18 8.49
C ALA A 354 -2.59 -18.79 9.11
N ILE A 355 -1.65 -17.98 8.61
CA ILE A 355 -1.48 -16.59 9.02
C ILE A 355 -2.68 -15.75 8.59
N TYR A 356 -3.11 -15.84 7.33
CA TYR A 356 -4.27 -15.09 6.82
C TYR A 356 -5.57 -15.45 7.56
N GLY A 357 -5.78 -16.73 7.88
CA GLY A 357 -6.94 -17.18 8.65
C GLY A 357 -7.02 -16.64 10.08
N LYS A 358 -5.95 -16.03 10.61
CA LYS A 358 -5.93 -15.38 11.93
C LYS A 358 -6.15 -13.87 11.88
N LEU A 359 -6.18 -13.26 10.69
CA LEU A 359 -6.44 -11.83 10.56
C LEU A 359 -7.93 -11.54 10.79
N ARG A 360 -8.21 -10.59 11.69
CA ARG A 360 -9.60 -10.21 12.01
C ARG A 360 -10.24 -9.35 10.92
N GLU A 361 -9.47 -8.38 10.43
CA GLU A 361 -9.91 -7.39 9.44
C GLU A 361 -8.82 -7.27 8.36
N PRO A 362 -8.73 -8.22 7.42
CA PRO A 362 -7.75 -8.14 6.34
C PRO A 362 -8.10 -6.97 5.42
N ASP A 363 -7.15 -6.06 5.22
CA ASP A 363 -7.28 -5.00 4.21
C ASP A 363 -7.12 -5.57 2.79
N ILE A 364 -7.40 -4.78 1.76
CA ILE A 364 -7.34 -5.23 0.37
C ILE A 364 -6.01 -5.88 -0.05
N VAL A 365 -4.89 -5.50 0.55
CA VAL A 365 -3.59 -6.09 0.24
C VAL A 365 -3.45 -7.45 0.91
N ASP A 366 -3.95 -7.61 2.13
CA ASP A 366 -4.01 -8.91 2.80
C ASP A 366 -4.99 -9.86 2.10
N GLN A 367 -6.13 -9.36 1.62
CA GLN A 367 -7.11 -10.13 0.84
C GLN A 367 -6.50 -10.65 -0.47
N LEU A 368 -5.86 -9.77 -1.25
CA LEU A 368 -5.12 -10.17 -2.45
C LEU A 368 -4.00 -11.17 -2.13
N GLY A 369 -3.28 -10.94 -1.03
CA GLY A 369 -2.24 -11.85 -0.55
C GLY A 369 -2.77 -13.25 -0.19
N HIS A 370 -3.96 -13.33 0.41
CA HIS A 370 -4.60 -14.61 0.72
C HIS A 370 -5.04 -15.34 -0.55
N VAL A 371 -5.66 -14.65 -1.51
CA VAL A 371 -6.02 -15.24 -2.81
C VAL A 371 -4.78 -15.75 -3.53
N ARG A 372 -3.68 -14.98 -3.54
CA ARG A 372 -2.39 -15.41 -4.10
C ARG A 372 -1.85 -16.66 -3.42
N ALA A 373 -1.91 -16.76 -2.09
CA ALA A 373 -1.49 -17.97 -1.37
C ALA A 373 -2.36 -19.19 -1.74
N ARG A 374 -3.67 -18.99 -1.94
CA ARG A 374 -4.58 -20.05 -2.38
C ARG A 374 -4.28 -20.53 -3.80
N ILE A 375 -3.95 -19.63 -4.71
CA ILE A 375 -3.48 -19.96 -6.07
C ILE A 375 -2.20 -20.80 -6.01
N ALA A 376 -1.23 -20.39 -5.17
CA ALA A 376 -0.02 -21.19 -4.96
C ALA A 376 -0.33 -22.59 -4.43
N LEU A 377 -1.26 -22.72 -3.47
CA LEU A 377 -1.67 -24.02 -2.93
C LEU A 377 -2.35 -24.89 -3.99
N ALA A 378 -3.18 -24.31 -4.84
CA ALA A 378 -3.86 -25.03 -5.92
C ALA A 378 -2.87 -25.56 -6.97
N ARG A 379 -1.81 -24.81 -7.28
CA ARG A 379 -0.72 -25.26 -8.16
C ARG A 379 0.09 -26.42 -7.58
N LEU A 380 0.14 -26.52 -6.25
CA LEU A 380 0.87 -27.55 -5.50
C LEU A 380 0.00 -28.78 -5.18
N SER A 381 -1.10 -28.99 -5.91
CA SER A 381 -2.01 -30.11 -5.67
C SER A 381 -1.39 -31.43 -6.12
N PRO A 382 -1.40 -32.48 -5.27
CA PRO A 382 -0.83 -33.78 -5.61
C PRO A 382 -1.71 -34.58 -6.59
N THR A 383 -3.03 -34.31 -6.61
CA THR A 383 -4.00 -35.03 -7.44
C THR A 383 -4.95 -34.06 -8.14
N PRO A 384 -5.62 -34.49 -9.24
CA PRO A 384 -6.66 -33.69 -9.88
C PRO A 384 -7.84 -33.36 -8.96
N GLU A 385 -8.20 -34.24 -8.03
CA GLU A 385 -9.28 -34.01 -7.06
C GLU A 385 -8.92 -32.89 -6.08
N ASP A 386 -7.69 -32.92 -5.53
CA ASP A 386 -7.17 -31.85 -4.68
C ASP A 386 -7.11 -30.52 -5.45
N ALA A 387 -6.67 -30.57 -6.71
CA ALA A 387 -6.62 -29.38 -7.58
C ALA A 387 -8.01 -28.80 -7.78
N LEU A 388 -9.01 -29.65 -8.03
CA LEU A 388 -10.39 -29.23 -8.24
C LEU A 388 -10.93 -28.47 -7.03
N GLU A 389 -10.77 -29.03 -5.83
CA GLU A 389 -11.21 -28.39 -4.59
C GLU A 389 -10.49 -27.05 -4.38
N ARG A 390 -9.17 -27.02 -4.51
CA ARG A 390 -8.37 -25.82 -4.26
C ARG A 390 -8.60 -24.71 -5.28
N TRP A 391 -8.83 -25.03 -6.55
CA TRP A 391 -9.18 -24.02 -7.56
C TRP A 391 -10.59 -23.45 -7.35
N LYS A 392 -11.56 -24.26 -6.92
CA LYS A 392 -12.88 -23.77 -6.51
C LYS A 392 -12.79 -22.86 -5.28
N ASP A 393 -11.95 -23.22 -4.32
CA ASP A 393 -11.65 -22.37 -3.16
C ASP A 393 -11.13 -20.99 -3.58
N VAL A 394 -10.23 -20.92 -4.57
CA VAL A 394 -9.73 -19.64 -5.08
C VAL A 394 -10.89 -18.75 -5.57
N LEU A 395 -11.82 -19.30 -6.37
CA LEU A 395 -12.99 -18.55 -6.84
C LEU A 395 -13.92 -18.14 -5.68
N GLY A 396 -14.14 -19.03 -4.72
CA GLY A 396 -14.94 -18.75 -3.53
C GLY A 396 -14.39 -17.58 -2.71
N TRP A 397 -13.08 -17.58 -2.46
CA TRP A 397 -12.41 -16.49 -1.75
C TRP A 397 -12.36 -15.19 -2.56
N ASN A 398 -12.17 -15.26 -3.88
CA ASN A 398 -12.21 -14.06 -4.71
C ASN A 398 -13.59 -13.39 -4.66
N ARG A 399 -14.67 -14.17 -4.76
CA ARG A 399 -16.05 -13.68 -4.64
C ARG A 399 -16.34 -13.14 -3.23
N PHE A 400 -15.83 -13.79 -2.19
CA PHE A 400 -16.00 -13.33 -0.81
C PHE A 400 -15.36 -11.95 -0.59
N TYR A 401 -14.16 -11.71 -1.13
CA TYR A 401 -13.47 -10.43 -0.97
C TYR A 401 -13.99 -9.34 -1.92
N ASN A 402 -14.49 -9.71 -3.10
CA ASN A 402 -14.94 -8.77 -4.13
C ASN A 402 -16.40 -9.03 -4.54
N PRO A 403 -17.37 -8.89 -3.63
CA PRO A 403 -18.77 -9.23 -3.92
C PRO A 403 -19.43 -8.34 -4.99
N LEU A 404 -18.85 -7.17 -5.27
CA LEU A 404 -19.34 -6.21 -6.28
C LEU A 404 -18.60 -6.33 -7.63
N GLU A 405 -17.52 -7.10 -7.68
CA GLU A 405 -16.76 -7.36 -8.89
C GLU A 405 -16.74 -8.87 -9.10
N GLU A 406 -17.79 -9.38 -9.76
CA GLU A 406 -18.05 -10.82 -9.81
C GLU A 406 -16.88 -11.61 -10.41
N GLU A 407 -16.17 -11.07 -11.40
CA GLU A 407 -15.07 -11.75 -12.08
C GLU A 407 -13.95 -10.76 -12.51
N VAL A 408 -12.70 -11.09 -12.14
CA VAL A 408 -11.47 -10.38 -12.55
C VAL A 408 -10.64 -11.29 -13.48
N PHE A 409 -9.62 -10.76 -14.16
CA PHE A 409 -8.78 -11.58 -15.05
C PHE A 409 -8.15 -12.80 -14.34
N THR A 410 -7.84 -12.71 -13.04
CA THR A 410 -7.38 -13.89 -12.29
C THR A 410 -8.41 -15.03 -12.30
N CYS A 411 -9.72 -14.73 -12.30
CA CYS A 411 -10.77 -15.74 -12.39
C CYS A 411 -10.74 -16.50 -13.71
N SER A 412 -10.46 -15.84 -14.84
CA SER A 412 -10.37 -16.55 -16.13
C SER A 412 -9.25 -17.58 -16.13
N VAL A 413 -8.07 -17.22 -15.62
CA VAL A 413 -6.95 -18.15 -15.49
C VAL A 413 -7.31 -19.34 -14.60
N VAL A 414 -8.00 -19.10 -13.49
CA VAL A 414 -8.50 -20.18 -12.60
C VAL A 414 -9.51 -21.08 -13.31
N TYR A 415 -10.43 -20.51 -14.09
CA TYR A 415 -11.37 -21.29 -14.90
C TYR A 415 -10.67 -22.16 -15.95
N LEU A 416 -9.59 -21.67 -16.58
CA LEU A 416 -8.78 -22.51 -17.48
C LEU A 416 -8.12 -23.70 -16.74
N PHE A 417 -7.64 -23.49 -15.52
CA PHE A 417 -7.13 -24.60 -14.70
C PHE A 417 -8.23 -25.58 -14.28
N LEU A 418 -9.44 -25.09 -13.98
CA LEU A 418 -10.61 -25.94 -13.74
C LEU A 418 -10.99 -26.73 -14.98
N CYS A 419 -10.95 -26.13 -16.18
CA CYS A 419 -11.19 -26.81 -17.44
C CYS A 419 -10.28 -28.03 -17.61
N ILE A 420 -8.96 -27.85 -17.46
CA ILE A 420 -7.99 -28.96 -17.53
C ILE A 420 -8.23 -30.00 -16.43
N THR A 421 -8.58 -29.54 -15.23
CA THR A 421 -8.79 -30.43 -14.07
C THR A 421 -10.02 -31.31 -14.26
N TRP A 422 -11.15 -30.76 -14.69
CA TRP A 422 -12.35 -31.53 -15.02
C TRP A 422 -12.12 -32.52 -16.15
N TYR A 423 -11.38 -32.12 -17.18
CA TYR A 423 -11.00 -33.03 -18.27
C TYR A 423 -10.20 -34.24 -17.76
N LYS A 424 -9.19 -34.00 -16.91
CA LYS A 424 -8.40 -35.08 -16.28
C LYS A 424 -9.24 -36.01 -15.41
N LEU A 425 -10.33 -35.51 -14.84
CA LEU A 425 -11.30 -36.28 -14.06
C LEU A 425 -12.37 -36.99 -14.93
N GLY A 426 -12.36 -36.77 -16.25
CA GLY A 426 -13.30 -37.38 -17.20
C GLY A 426 -14.66 -36.67 -17.32
N ASP A 427 -14.85 -35.52 -16.68
CA ASP A 427 -16.08 -34.73 -16.75
C ASP A 427 -15.95 -33.66 -17.85
N ILE A 428 -16.25 -34.08 -19.09
CA ILE A 428 -16.07 -33.25 -20.30
C ILE A 428 -17.02 -32.05 -20.29
N ASP A 429 -18.26 -32.23 -19.85
CA ASP A 429 -19.27 -31.16 -19.84
C ASP A 429 -18.82 -30.02 -18.92
N LYS A 430 -18.41 -30.32 -17.68
CA LYS A 430 -17.91 -29.29 -16.76
C LYS A 430 -16.59 -28.67 -17.19
N SER A 431 -15.77 -29.42 -17.93
CA SER A 431 -14.55 -28.90 -18.54
C SER A 431 -14.88 -27.80 -19.55
N MET A 432 -15.85 -28.05 -20.44
CA MET A 432 -16.32 -27.08 -21.42
C MET A 432 -17.04 -25.88 -20.78
N ASP A 433 -17.86 -26.10 -19.75
CA ASP A 433 -18.48 -25.00 -18.98
C ASP A 433 -17.42 -24.05 -18.40
N SER A 434 -16.39 -24.63 -17.76
CA SER A 434 -15.27 -23.86 -17.20
C SER A 434 -14.51 -23.10 -18.28
N PHE A 435 -14.34 -23.70 -19.47
CA PHE A 435 -13.71 -23.03 -20.60
C PHE A 435 -14.53 -21.83 -21.09
N HIS A 436 -15.85 -21.98 -21.24
CA HIS A 436 -16.74 -20.88 -21.63
C HIS A 436 -16.74 -19.75 -20.59
N ASP A 437 -16.75 -20.09 -19.30
CA ASP A 437 -16.62 -19.09 -18.21
C ASP A 437 -15.30 -18.32 -18.33
N ALA A 438 -14.19 -19.01 -18.60
CA ALA A 438 -12.90 -18.35 -18.80
C ALA A 438 -12.94 -17.35 -19.97
N MET A 439 -13.54 -17.73 -21.09
CA MET A 439 -13.63 -16.92 -22.31
C MET A 439 -14.51 -15.69 -22.11
N ARG A 440 -15.68 -15.85 -21.47
CA ARG A 440 -16.55 -14.74 -21.08
C ARG A 440 -15.81 -13.67 -20.27
N VAL A 441 -14.99 -14.11 -19.32
CA VAL A 441 -14.20 -13.18 -18.48
C VAL A 441 -13.11 -12.50 -19.31
N MET A 442 -12.38 -13.23 -20.15
CA MET A 442 -11.29 -12.67 -20.96
C MET A 442 -11.78 -11.67 -22.01
N GLU A 443 -12.96 -11.85 -22.58
CA GLU A 443 -13.56 -10.89 -23.52
C GLU A 443 -13.84 -9.53 -22.87
N SER A 444 -14.07 -9.49 -21.55
CA SER A 444 -14.47 -8.28 -20.82
C SER A 444 -13.38 -7.69 -19.93
N LYS A 445 -12.28 -8.42 -19.69
CA LYS A 445 -11.24 -8.04 -18.72
C LYS A 445 -9.87 -8.02 -19.37
N GLN A 446 -9.14 -6.93 -19.16
CA GLN A 446 -7.74 -6.82 -19.58
C GLN A 446 -6.85 -7.76 -18.76
N CYS A 447 -5.75 -8.21 -19.37
CA CYS A 447 -4.72 -8.97 -18.68
C CYS A 447 -4.15 -8.19 -17.49
N GLN A 448 -3.91 -8.86 -16.37
CA GLN A 448 -3.48 -8.24 -15.11
C GLN A 448 -2.18 -8.85 -14.59
N PHE A 449 -1.23 -8.00 -14.20
CA PHE A 449 0.09 -8.40 -13.69
C PHE A 449 0.27 -8.16 -12.18
N LEU A 450 -0.84 -8.17 -11.42
CA LEU A 450 -0.84 -7.97 -9.97
C LEU A 450 -0.27 -9.16 -9.20
N ILE A 451 -0.61 -10.38 -9.62
CA ILE A 451 -0.11 -11.62 -9.06
C ILE A 451 0.93 -12.17 -10.05
N PRO A 452 2.17 -12.48 -9.60
CA PRO A 452 3.18 -12.97 -10.53
C PRO A 452 2.70 -14.27 -11.20
N GLY A 453 2.93 -14.36 -12.50
CA GLY A 453 2.55 -15.50 -13.33
C GLY A 453 1.15 -15.45 -13.90
N ILE A 454 0.19 -14.77 -13.25
CA ILE A 454 -1.21 -14.77 -13.71
C ILE A 454 -1.35 -14.16 -15.10
N GLY A 455 -0.70 -13.04 -15.38
CA GLY A 455 -0.73 -12.43 -16.71
C GLY A 455 0.29 -12.99 -17.70
N THR A 456 1.10 -13.98 -17.30
CA THR A 456 2.29 -14.41 -18.04
C THR A 456 2.38 -15.94 -18.09
N TYR A 457 3.28 -16.54 -17.31
CA TYR A 457 3.63 -17.95 -17.43
C TYR A 457 2.50 -18.88 -16.99
N LEU A 458 1.72 -18.57 -15.95
CA LEU A 458 0.60 -19.45 -15.58
C LEU A 458 -0.50 -19.44 -16.63
N PHE A 459 -0.81 -18.26 -17.18
CA PHE A 459 -1.77 -18.15 -18.26
C PHE A 459 -1.29 -18.86 -19.52
N ARG A 460 -0.02 -18.66 -19.91
CA ARG A 460 0.54 -19.37 -21.08
C ARG A 460 0.59 -20.88 -20.85
N ASP A 461 1.06 -21.34 -19.71
CA ASP A 461 1.19 -22.76 -19.37
C ASP A 461 -0.17 -23.48 -19.43
N VAL A 462 -1.24 -22.85 -18.94
CA VAL A 462 -2.58 -23.47 -18.99
C VAL A 462 -3.19 -23.40 -20.40
N CYS A 463 -2.97 -22.33 -21.15
CA CYS A 463 -3.35 -22.23 -22.55
C CYS A 463 -2.66 -23.30 -23.41
N ASP A 464 -1.36 -23.53 -23.21
CA ASP A 464 -0.58 -24.54 -23.93
C ASP A 464 -1.04 -25.97 -23.56
N GLN A 465 -1.42 -26.20 -22.30
CA GLN A 465 -2.05 -27.46 -21.88
C GLN A 465 -3.41 -27.68 -22.57
N ILE A 466 -4.25 -26.65 -22.67
CA ILE A 466 -5.54 -26.74 -23.37
C ILE A 466 -5.32 -27.02 -24.86
N LYS A 467 -4.40 -26.29 -25.50
CA LYS A 467 -4.03 -26.48 -26.91
C LYS A 467 -3.54 -27.90 -27.20
N SER A 468 -2.74 -28.47 -26.31
CA SER A 468 -2.19 -29.83 -26.49
C SER A 468 -3.18 -30.95 -26.14
N THR A 469 -4.15 -30.70 -25.27
CA THR A 469 -4.98 -31.76 -24.69
C THR A 469 -6.44 -31.75 -25.20
N ILE A 470 -7.06 -30.57 -25.27
CA ILE A 470 -8.51 -30.40 -25.43
C ILE A 470 -8.86 -29.65 -26.73
N TRP A 471 -7.87 -29.09 -27.44
CA TRP A 471 -8.11 -28.20 -28.59
C TRP A 471 -9.06 -28.75 -29.66
N TRP A 472 -8.97 -30.04 -29.98
CA TRP A 472 -9.85 -30.70 -30.95
C TRP A 472 -11.32 -30.73 -30.52
N LEU A 473 -11.61 -30.75 -29.22
CA LEU A 473 -12.96 -30.63 -28.68
C LEU A 473 -13.47 -29.19 -28.76
N VAL A 474 -12.59 -28.23 -28.51
CA VAL A 474 -12.92 -26.78 -28.51
C VAL A 474 -13.20 -26.29 -29.93
N THR A 475 -12.36 -26.62 -30.91
CA THR A 475 -12.52 -26.14 -32.29
C THR A 475 -13.71 -26.77 -33.03
N SER A 476 -14.21 -27.90 -32.54
CA SER A 476 -15.44 -28.51 -33.04
C SER A 476 -16.70 -27.69 -32.67
N ASN A 477 -16.57 -26.79 -31.68
CA ASN A 477 -17.62 -25.91 -31.18
C ASN A 477 -17.12 -24.44 -31.14
N VAL A 478 -17.05 -23.79 -32.30
CA VAL A 478 -16.97 -22.32 -32.52
C VAL A 478 -15.88 -21.56 -31.72
N PHE A 479 -14.76 -21.18 -32.36
CA PHE A 479 -13.84 -20.16 -31.82
C PHE A 479 -13.27 -19.20 -32.89
N PRO A 480 -13.10 -17.90 -32.60
CA PRO A 480 -12.28 -16.97 -33.39
C PRO A 480 -10.79 -17.17 -33.07
N GLU A 481 -9.95 -17.33 -34.09
CA GLU A 481 -8.51 -17.66 -33.99
C GLU A 481 -7.63 -16.61 -33.28
N ASN A 482 -8.17 -15.46 -32.86
CA ASN A 482 -7.36 -14.27 -32.51
C ASN A 482 -7.06 -14.07 -31.02
N VAL A 483 -7.55 -14.91 -30.10
CA VAL A 483 -7.43 -14.65 -28.65
C VAL A 483 -6.24 -15.36 -27.98
N ILE A 484 -5.62 -16.35 -28.64
CA ILE A 484 -4.56 -17.17 -28.02
C ILE A 484 -3.19 -17.01 -28.68
N THR A 485 -3.01 -15.95 -29.47
CA THR A 485 -1.77 -15.67 -30.22
C THR A 485 -1.07 -14.37 -29.82
N GLU A 486 -1.57 -13.60 -28.85
CA GLU A 486 -0.86 -12.43 -28.28
C GLU A 486 -0.31 -12.68 -26.87
#